data_AF-A0A398DHC2-F1
#
_entry.id   AF-A0A398DHC2-F1
#
_cell.length_a   1.000
_cell.length_b   1.000
_cell.length_c   1.000
_cell.angle_alpha   90.00
_cell.angle_beta   90.00
_cell.angle_gamma   90.00
#
_symmetry.space_group_name_H-M   'P 1'
#
loop_
_entity.id
_entity.type
_entity.pdbx_description
1 polymer ?
#
loop_
_entity_poly.entity_id
_entity_poly.type
_entity_poly.pdbx_seq_one_letter_code
_entity_poly.pdbx_strand_id
1 'polypeptide(L)'
;GELSVTAFPEQFKVGQQMTLSLDVAQQAGSAAVSFDVYIGGSLVTSASSLPATVAYVPTLAGPLEIAIVGRSATLDTVFQAASTVQVQP
;
A
#
# COMPACT_ATOMS: atom_id res chain seq x y z
N GLY A 1 12.39 -1.94 2.54
CA GLY A 1 12.04 -3.28 2.01
C GLY A 1 11.33 -3.10 0.69
N GLU A 2 11.27 -4.12 -0.15
CA GLU A 2 10.45 -4.05 -1.37
C GLU A 2 8.97 -4.24 -1.02
N LEU A 3 8.09 -3.42 -1.58
CA LEU A 3 6.64 -3.53 -1.44
C LEU A 3 6.08 -4.37 -2.59
N SER A 4 5.49 -5.52 -2.26
CA SER A 4 4.74 -6.35 -3.18
C SER A 4 3.29 -5.86 -3.24
N VAL A 5 2.80 -5.58 -4.45
CA VAL A 5 1.41 -5.14 -4.70
C VAL A 5 0.76 -6.13 -5.65
N THR A 6 -0.28 -6.81 -5.18
CA THR A 6 -1.15 -7.66 -6.01
C THR A 6 -2.54 -7.04 -6.08
N ALA A 7 -3.11 -6.92 -7.27
CA ALA A 7 -4.42 -6.32 -7.49
C ALA A 7 -5.42 -7.31 -8.09
N PHE A 8 -6.68 -7.22 -7.68
CA PHE A 8 -7.80 -7.86 -8.36
C PHE A 8 -8.92 -6.85 -8.63
N PRO A 9 -9.30 -6.62 -9.90
CA PRO A 9 -8.68 -7.15 -11.12
C PRO A 9 -7.22 -6.70 -11.29
N GLU A 10 -6.42 -7.47 -12.04
CA GLU A 10 -4.97 -7.21 -12.19
C GLU A 10 -4.64 -5.90 -12.90
N GLN A 11 -5.60 -5.31 -13.61
CA GLN A 11 -5.44 -4.05 -14.31
C GLN A 11 -5.95 -2.89 -13.45
N PHE A 12 -5.09 -1.92 -13.22
CA PHE A 12 -5.47 -0.65 -12.62
C PHE A 12 -6.17 0.22 -13.66
N LYS A 13 -7.45 0.54 -13.45
CA LYS A 13 -8.25 1.38 -14.35
C LYS A 13 -8.95 2.49 -13.61
N VAL A 14 -9.08 3.65 -14.26
CA VAL A 14 -9.86 4.77 -13.72
C VAL A 14 -11.32 4.35 -13.52
N GLY A 15 -11.87 4.70 -12.36
CA GLY A 15 -13.27 4.41 -12.00
C GLY A 15 -13.56 2.94 -11.68
N GLN A 16 -12.60 2.03 -11.84
CA GLN A 16 -12.76 0.63 -11.48
C GLN A 16 -12.32 0.40 -10.03
N GLN A 17 -13.21 -0.19 -9.22
CA GLN A 17 -12.82 -0.65 -7.89
C GLN A 17 -11.93 -1.87 -7.99
N MET A 18 -10.82 -1.83 -7.25
CA MET A 18 -9.89 -2.93 -7.11
C MET A 18 -9.73 -3.31 -5.64
N THR A 19 -9.39 -4.56 -5.41
CA THR A 19 -8.87 -5.06 -4.14
C THR A 19 -7.37 -5.21 -4.27
N LEU A 20 -6.62 -4.48 -3.44
CA LEU A 20 -5.17 -4.52 -3.36
C LEU A 20 -4.75 -5.37 -2.17
N SER A 21 -3.84 -6.32 -2.39
CA SER A 21 -3.11 -7.03 -1.35
C SER A 21 -1.68 -6.49 -1.33
N LEU A 22 -1.29 -5.94 -0.19
CA LEU A 22 -0.02 -5.24 -0.02
C LEU A 22 0.81 -5.99 1.02
N ASP A 23 2.00 -6.42 0.62
CA ASP A 23 2.90 -7.18 1.48
C ASP A 23 4.33 -6.65 1.40
N VAL A 24 5.10 -6.83 2.46
CA VAL A 24 6.51 -6.44 2.50
C VAL A 24 7.32 -7.59 3.04
N ALA A 25 8.58 -7.69 2.61
CA ALA A 25 9.47 -8.73 3.12
C ALA A 25 9.49 -8.73 4.67
N GLN A 26 9.17 -9.88 5.26
CA GLN A 26 8.82 -10.05 6.68
C GLN A 26 9.87 -9.48 7.66
N GLN A 27 11.17 -9.54 7.31
CA GLN A 27 12.22 -8.96 8.15
C GLN A 27 12.12 -7.44 8.27
N ALA A 28 11.67 -6.75 7.21
CA ALA A 28 11.63 -5.30 7.17
C ALA A 28 10.48 -4.70 8.01
N GLY A 29 9.38 -5.44 8.19
CA GLY A 29 8.22 -5.02 8.99
C GLY A 29 8.23 -5.49 10.44
N SER A 30 9.21 -6.29 10.88
CA SER A 30 9.17 -7.00 12.16
C SER A 30 9.19 -6.11 13.41
N ALA A 31 9.72 -4.89 13.30
CA ALA A 31 9.73 -3.90 14.38
C ALA A 31 8.46 -3.03 14.44
N ALA A 32 7.59 -3.11 13.42
CA ALA A 32 6.38 -2.31 13.35
C ALA A 32 5.21 -3.01 14.07
N VAL A 33 4.42 -2.22 14.80
CA VAL A 33 3.17 -2.66 15.45
C VAL A 33 1.94 -2.19 14.68
N SER A 34 2.11 -1.25 13.75
CA SER A 34 1.08 -0.79 12.82
C SER A 34 1.67 -0.42 11.46
N PHE A 35 0.85 -0.47 10.43
CA PHE A 35 1.22 -0.22 9.04
C PHE A 35 0.22 0.74 8.42
N ASP A 36 0.65 1.97 8.17
CA ASP A 36 -0.13 2.97 7.46
C ASP A 36 0.04 2.77 5.95
N VAL A 37 -1.08 2.66 5.22
CA VAL A 37 -1.09 2.50 3.77
C VAL A 37 -1.47 3.82 3.12
N TYR A 38 -0.58 4.33 2.29
CA TYR A 38 -0.80 5.53 1.49
C TYR A 38 -0.95 5.16 0.02
N ILE A 39 -1.93 5.77 -0.66
CA ILE A 39 -2.13 5.64 -2.10
C ILE A 39 -2.31 7.04 -2.68
N GLY A 40 -1.49 7.39 -3.67
CA GLY A 40 -1.47 8.75 -4.24
C GLY A 40 -1.17 9.84 -3.19
N GLY A 41 -0.34 9.51 -2.19
CA GLY A 41 0.03 10.42 -1.09
C GLY A 41 -1.01 10.56 0.03
N SER A 42 -2.18 9.93 -0.08
CA SER A 42 -3.23 9.98 0.94
C SER A 42 -3.28 8.71 1.78
N LEU A 43 -3.44 8.82 3.10
CA LEU A 43 -3.66 7.68 3.99
C LEU A 43 -5.02 7.05 3.66
N VAL A 44 -5.02 5.78 3.24
CA VAL A 44 -6.24 5.04 2.89
C VAL A 44 -6.67 4.11 4.02
N THR A 45 -5.71 3.50 4.72
CA THR A 45 -6.01 2.62 5.86
C THR A 45 -4.79 2.48 6.77
N SER A 46 -5.02 1.95 7.96
CA SER A 46 -3.98 1.45 8.87
C SER A 46 -4.28 0.00 9.25
N ALA A 47 -3.27 -0.86 9.21
CA ALA A 47 -3.37 -2.28 9.55
C ALA A 47 -2.45 -2.64 10.72
N SER A 48 -2.83 -3.63 11.53
CA SER A 48 -1.99 -4.16 12.62
C SER A 48 -0.99 -5.21 12.15
N SER A 49 -1.12 -5.70 10.92
CA SER A 49 -0.29 -6.76 10.35
C SER A 49 -0.32 -6.70 8.82
N LEU A 50 0.67 -7.34 8.19
CA LEU A 50 0.72 -7.58 6.76
C LEU A 50 0.48 -9.07 6.44
N PRO A 51 -0.04 -9.41 5.25
CA PRO A 51 -0.44 -8.51 4.17
C PRO A 51 -1.69 -7.67 4.51
N ALA A 52 -1.72 -6.41 4.05
CA ALA A 52 -2.86 -5.51 4.21
C ALA A 52 -3.75 -5.55 2.96
N THR A 53 -5.07 -5.57 3.14
CA THR A 53 -6.05 -5.53 2.05
C THR A 53 -6.74 -4.17 1.98
N VAL A 54 -6.79 -3.57 0.79
CA VAL A 54 -7.38 -2.24 0.56
C VAL A 54 -8.30 -2.25 -0.65
N ALA A 55 -9.52 -1.77 -0.48
CA ALA A 55 -10.38 -1.43 -1.62
C ALA A 55 -10.02 -0.02 -2.12
N TYR A 56 -9.75 0.13 -3.41
CA TYR A 56 -9.34 1.42 -3.99
C TYR A 56 -9.94 1.62 -5.39
N VAL A 57 -10.34 2.86 -5.69
CA VAL A 57 -10.86 3.29 -6.99
C VAL A 57 -9.95 4.41 -7.51
N PRO A 58 -9.08 4.16 -8.50
CA PRO A 58 -8.27 5.22 -9.11
C PRO A 58 -9.16 6.25 -9.80
N THR A 59 -8.86 7.53 -9.61
CA THR A 59 -9.61 8.63 -10.24
C THR A 59 -8.87 9.28 -11.41
N LEU A 60 -7.56 9.05 -11.53
CA LEU A 60 -6.69 9.58 -12.57
C LEU A 60 -5.85 8.46 -13.19
N ALA A 61 -5.63 8.55 -14.50
CA ALA A 61 -4.71 7.68 -15.22
C ALA A 61 -3.26 8.14 -15.02
N GLY A 62 -2.31 7.21 -15.21
CA GLY A 62 -0.87 7.46 -15.06
C GLY A 62 -0.25 6.77 -13.85
N PRO A 63 0.97 7.19 -13.44
CA PRO A 63 1.67 6.58 -12.32
C PRO A 63 0.92 6.82 -11.00
N LEU A 64 0.69 5.76 -10.25
CA LEU A 64 0.11 5.80 -8.92
C LEU A 64 1.10 5.20 -7.92
N GLU A 65 1.53 6.02 -6.96
CA GLU A 65 2.37 5.56 -5.85
C GLU A 65 1.52 4.90 -4.77
N ILE A 66 1.97 3.74 -4.30
CA ILE A 66 1.44 3.00 -3.16
C ILE A 66 2.59 2.86 -2.17
N ALA A 67 2.39 3.28 -0.92
CA ALA A 67 3.40 3.21 0.12
C ALA A 67 2.85 2.60 1.40
N ILE A 68 3.73 1.91 2.13
CA ILE A 68 3.47 1.40 3.48
C ILE A 68 4.51 2.02 4.42
N VAL A 69 4.03 2.58 5.53
CA VAL A 69 4.85 3.08 6.63
C VAL A 69 4.57 2.24 7.86
N GLY A 70 5.57 1.47 8.30
CA GLY A 70 5.53 0.71 9.54
C GLY A 70 5.92 1.60 10.72
N ARG A 71 5.10 1.62 11.78
CA ARG A 71 5.34 2.41 12.99
C ARG A 71 5.56 1.55 14.22
N SER A 72 6.41 2.01 15.12
CA SER A 72 6.54 1.46 16.47
C SER A 72 5.35 1.84 17.36
N ALA A 73 5.30 1.31 18.58
CA ALA A 73 4.30 1.71 19.58
C ALA A 73 4.39 3.19 19.99
N THR A 74 5.55 3.83 19.77
CA THR A 74 5.78 5.27 20.00
C THR A 74 5.47 6.12 18.77
N LEU A 75 4.90 5.53 17.71
CA LEU A 75 4.56 6.16 16.42
C LEU A 75 5.76 6.58 15.55
N ASP A 76 6.97 6.20 15.96
CA ASP A 76 8.18 6.40 15.16
C ASP A 76 8.12 5.52 13.90
N THR A 77 8.53 6.07 12.77
CA THR A 77 8.69 5.30 11.54
C THR A 77 9.89 4.36 11.68
N VAL A 78 9.62 3.05 11.69
CA VAL A 78 10.65 2.00 11.75
C VAL A 78 10.87 1.32 10.41
N PHE A 79 9.92 1.51 9.49
CA PHE A 79 9.94 0.88 8.18
C PHE A 79 9.18 1.73 7.16
N GLN A 80 9.68 1.76 5.93
CA GLN A 80 8.93 2.28 4.79
C GLN A 80 9.25 1.46 3.53
N ALA A 81 8.23 1.30 2.69
CA ALA A 81 8.36 0.74 1.35
C ALA A 81 7.33 1.39 0.43
N ALA A 82 7.69 1.54 -0.84
CA ALA A 82 6.82 2.11 -1.86
C ALA A 82 6.94 1.31 -3.16
N SER A 83 5.87 1.33 -3.94
CA SER A 83 5.80 0.78 -5.28
C SER A 83 4.96 1.71 -6.15
N THR A 84 5.30 1.77 -7.44
CA THR A 84 4.54 2.57 -8.41
C THR A 84 3.89 1.64 -9.41
N VAL A 85 2.58 1.80 -9.61
CA VAL A 85 1.80 1.08 -10.61
C VAL A 85 1.32 2.03 -11.71
N GLN A 86 0.93 1.50 -12.86
CA GLN A 86 0.37 2.30 -13.96
C GLN A 86 -1.15 2.12 -14.02
N VAL A 87 -1.89 3.22 -13.84
CA VAL A 87 -3.34 3.27 -14.00
C VAL A 87 -3.68 3.59 -15.45
N GLN A 88 -4.45 2.72 -16.07
CA GLN A 88 -4.99 2.91 -17.41
C GLN A 88 -6.26 3.77 -17.37
N PRO A 89 -6.56 4.52 -18.45
CA PRO A 89 -7.83 5.22 -18.61
C PRO A 89 -9.06 4.30 -18.48
#